data_AF-A0A5C8NKM8-F1
#
_entry.id   AF-A0A5C8NKM8-F1
#
_cell.length_a   1.000
_cell.length_b   1.000
_cell.length_c   1.000
_cell.angle_alpha   90.00
_cell.angle_beta   90.00
_cell.angle_gamma   90.00
#
_symmetry.space_group_name_H-M   'P 1'
#
loop_
_entity.id
_entity.type
_entity.pdbx_description
1 polymer ?
#
loop_
_entity_poly.entity_id
_entity_poly.type
_entity_poly.pdbx_seq_one_letter_code
_entity_poly.pdbx_strand_id
1 'polypeptide(L)' 'MENLIAALGLMLVLEGLLPMIAPARWREVFLQVARLRDGQIRFIGMGSALLGIALLLF' A
#
# COMPACT_ATOMS: atom_id res chain seq x y z
N MET A 1 -11.71 -12.87 14.67
CA MET A 1 -12.25 -11.60 14.14
C MET A 1 -11.51 -10.40 14.71
N GLU A 2 -11.20 -10.38 16.01
CA GLU A 2 -10.47 -9.28 16.68
C GLU A 2 -9.14 -8.93 15.98
N ASN A 3 -8.31 -9.92 15.66
CA ASN A 3 -7.04 -9.68 14.97
C ASN A 3 -7.21 -9.11 13.54
N LEU A 4 -8.30 -9.46 12.85
CA LEU A 4 -8.57 -8.93 11.51
C LEU A 4 -8.98 -7.46 11.58
N ILE A 5 -9.83 -7.10 12.54
CA ILE A 5 -10.23 -5.70 12.76
C ILE A 5 -9.02 -4.87 13.15
N ALA A 6 -8.15 -5.38 14.02
CA ALA A 6 -6.91 -4.70 14.39
C ALA A 6 -5.95 -4.54 13.20
N ALA A 7 -5.76 -5.58 12.38
CA ALA A 7 -4.93 -5.52 11.18
C ALA A 7 -5.46 -4.51 10.15
N LEU A 8 -6.78 -4.48 9.92
CA LEU A 8 -7.43 -3.49 9.05
C LEU A 8 -7.29 -2.08 9.62
N GLY A 9 -7.46 -1.90 10.93
CA GLY A 9 -7.25 -0.62 11.61
C GLY A 9 -5.83 -0.10 11.42
N LEU A 10 -4.82 -0.96 11.60
CA LEU A 10 -3.42 -0.59 11.39
C LEU A 10 -3.13 -0.22 9.93
N MET A 11 -3.69 -0.98 8.98
CA MET A 11 -3.56 -0.70 7.55
C MET A 11 -4.12 0.70 7.20
N LEU A 12 -5.30 1.04 7.71
CA LEU A 12 -5.91 2.37 7.52
C LEU A 12 -5.10 3.50 8.17
N VAL A 13 -4.56 3.27 9.38
CA VAL A 13 -3.68 4.24 10.04
C VAL A 13 -2.44 4.50 9.20
N LEU A 14 -1.75 3.45 8.73
CA LEU A 14 -0.56 3.59 7.91
C LEU A 14 -0.86 4.27 6.56
N GLU A 15 -1.97 3.92 5.92
CA GLU A 15 -2.40 4.55 4.67
C GLU A 15 -2.74 6.04 4.84
N GLY A 16 -3.32 6.42 5.97
CA GLY A 16 -3.64 7.82 6.31
C GLY A 16 -2.43 8.66 6.74
N LEU A 17 -1.41 8.05 7.35
CA LEU A 17 -0.25 8.79 7.87
C LEU A 17 0.56 9.49 6.76
N LEU A 18 0.76 8.82 5.61
CA LEU A 18 1.53 9.38 4.50
C LEU A 18 0.91 10.68 3.91
N PRO A 19 -0.38 10.73 3.54
CA PRO A 19 -1.01 11.98 3.09
C PRO A 19 -1.08 13.05 4.18
N MET A 20 -1.17 12.68 5.46
CA MET A 20 -1.21 13.64 6.56
C MET A 20 0.15 14.30 6.82
N ILE A 21 1.23 13.51 6.83
CA ILE A 21 2.59 14.02 7.14
C ILE A 21 3.19 14.75 5.93
N ALA A 22 2.99 14.23 4.72
CA ALA A 22 3.66 14.74 3.51
C ALA A 22 2.72 14.77 2.29
N PRO A 23 1.66 15.61 2.30
CA PRO A 23 0.63 15.62 1.26
C PRO A 23 1.18 15.92 -0.15
N ALA A 24 2.17 16.80 -0.27
CA ALA A 24 2.78 17.14 -1.55
C ALA A 24 3.56 15.96 -2.17
N ARG A 25 4.41 15.31 -1.37
CA ARG A 25 5.16 14.11 -1.81
C ARG A 25 4.22 12.96 -2.13
N TRP A 26 3.19 12.76 -1.32
CA TRP A 26 2.19 11.74 -1.55
C TRP A 26 1.47 11.94 -2.89
N ARG A 27 1.06 13.17 -3.20
CA ARG A 27 0.47 13.52 -4.50
C ARG A 27 1.43 13.27 -5.67
N GLU A 28 2.71 13.61 -5.52
CA GLU A 28 3.73 13.35 -6.55
C GLU A 28 3.89 11.86 -6.83
N VAL A 29 3.95 11.02 -5.78
CA VAL A 29 4.02 9.56 -5.91
C VAL A 29 2.79 9.04 -6.64
N PHE A 30 1.58 9.48 -6.28
CA PHE A 30 0.35 9.08 -6.97
C PHE A 30 0.37 9.44 -8.46
N LEU A 31 0.83 10.66 -8.80
CA LEU A 31 0.97 11.10 -10.19
C LEU A 31 2.04 10.30 -10.96
N GLN A 32 3.11 9.88 -10.29
CA GLN A 32 4.11 8.99 -10.88
C GLN A 32 3.52 7.61 -11.15
N VAL A 33 2.78 7.04 -10.20
CA VAL A 33 2.08 5.75 -10.36
C VAL A 33 1.06 5.82 -11.49
N ALA A 34 0.32 6.92 -11.62
CA ALA A 34 -0.66 7.12 -12.69
C ALA A 34 -0.03 7.19 -14.10
N ARG A 35 1.27 7.46 -14.20
CA ARG A 35 2.01 7.45 -15.48
C ARG A 35 2.59 6.07 -15.84
N LEU A 36 2.50 5.09 -14.94
CA LEU A 36 2.97 3.73 -15.21
C LEU A 36 2.02 3.01 -16.16
N ARG A 37 2.58 2.10 -16.97
CA ARG A 37 1.77 1.19 -17.80
C ARG A 37 1.07 0.17 -16.91
N ASP A 38 -0.10 -0.32 -17.34
CA ASP A 38 -0.88 -1.33 -16.62
C ASP A 38 -0.05 -2.55 -16.19
N GLY A 39 0.86 -3.02 -17.06
CA GLY A 39 1.77 -4.13 -16.74
C GLY A 39 2.70 -3.84 -15.56
N GLN A 40 3.17 -2.61 -15.41
CA GLN A 40 4.04 -2.20 -14.29
C GLN A 40 3.25 -2.09 -12.99
N ILE A 41 2.04 -1.52 -13.04
CA ILE A 41 1.14 -1.46 -11.88
C ILE A 41 0.80 -2.87 -11.39
N ARG A 42 0.46 -3.78 -12.32
CA ARG A 42 0.20 -5.18 -12.00
C ARG A 42 1.42 -5.87 -11.39
N PHE A 43 2.62 -5.63 -11.90
CA PHE A 43 3.84 -6.22 -11.36
C PHE A 43 4.12 -5.76 -9.93
N ILE A 44 3.99 -4.46 -9.65
CA ILE A 44 4.14 -3.91 -8.30
C ILE A 44 3.10 -4.52 -7.36
N GLY A 45 1.84 -4.59 -7.78
CA GLY A 45 0.76 -5.21 -6.99
C GLY A 45 0.96 -6.71 -6.74
N MET A 46 1.46 -7.46 -7.72
CA MET A 46 1.79 -8.88 -7.52
C MET A 46 2.95 -9.04 -6.53
N GLY A 47 4.00 -8.23 -6.65
CA GLY A 47 5.14 -8.25 -5.73
C GLY A 47 4.72 -7.95 -4.28
N SER A 48 3.89 -6.93 -4.07
CA SER A 48 3.40 -6.59 -2.73
C SER A 48 2.47 -7.66 -2.16
N ALA A 49 1.59 -8.24 -2.98
CA ALA A 49 0.72 -9.34 -2.55
C ALA A 49 1.53 -10.59 -2.14
N LEU A 50 2.51 -10.98 -2.94
CA LEU A 50 3.38 -12.12 -2.63
C LEU A 50 4.21 -11.89 -1.36
N LEU A 51 4.74 -10.68 -1.17
CA LEU A 51 5.45 -10.31 0.06
C LEU A 51 4.51 -10.36 1.28
N GLY A 52 3.28 -9.86 1.15
CA GLY A 52 2.27 -9.94 2.20
C GLY A 52 1.94 -11.40 2.57
N ILE A 53 1.77 -12.27 1.58
CA ILE A 53 1.57 -13.70 1.81
C ILE A 53 2.77 -14.31 2.52
N ALA A 54 4.00 -14.02 2.08
CA ALA A 54 5.21 -14.51 2.74
C ALA A 54 5.25 -14.10 4.22
N LEU A 55 4.99 -12.82 4.53
CA LEU A 55 4.95 -12.29 5.90
C LEU A 55 3.87 -12.94 6.76
N LEU A 56 2.74 -13.37 6.18
CA LEU A 56 1.68 -14.08 6.92
C LEU A 56 2.02 -15.54 7.21
N LEU A 57 2.99 -16.12 6.48
CA LEU A 57 3.41 -17.52 6.63
C LEU A 57 4.61 -17.69 7.57
N PHE A 58 5.33 -16.61 7.90
CA PHE A 58 6.39 -16.56 8.90
C PHE A 58 5.86 -16.15 10.27
#